data_AF-A0A2E7SHZ5-F1
#
_entry.id   AF-A0A2E7SHZ5-F1
#
_cell.length_a   1.000
_cell.length_b   1.000
_cell.length_c   1.000
_cell.angle_alpha   90.00
_cell.angle_beta   90.00
_cell.angle_gamma   90.00
#
_symmetry.space_group_name_H-M   'P 1'
#
loop_
_entity.id
_entity.type
_entity.pdbx_description
1 polymer ?
#
loop_
_entity_poly.entity_id
_entity_poly.type
_entity_poly.pdbx_seq_one_letter_code
_entity_poly.pdbx_strand_id
1 'polypeptide(L)'
;MIGQVILFISGLIFSLFLPRMPLAIIPRLRAMDGQLAPYPSPQPIDQHLVSQLLILRTIWNVSFLFAMIPLVLGFIILQSQPAPLIFGLFIGGGWAILSRIIPNEDFSIPNTPYSNSLIHQVNELRVGEKNCCNIPNLAWEVTAVRCQECRYTHLSQPRPDLGRVRADGWVGRLRLILLDGHPIIAEGSIKE
;
A
#
# COMPACT_ATOMS: atom_id res chain seq x y z
N MET A 1 26.90 20.42 -16.75
CA MET A 1 25.87 19.42 -17.13
C MET A 1 25.51 18.48 -15.99
N ILE A 2 26.48 17.81 -15.35
CA ILE A 2 26.22 16.86 -14.23
C ILE A 2 25.37 17.48 -13.11
N GLY A 3 25.66 18.71 -12.68
CA GLY A 3 24.87 19.38 -11.63
C GLY A 3 23.39 19.55 -11.97
N GLN A 4 23.05 19.81 -13.24
CA GLN A 4 21.65 19.93 -13.66
C GLN A 4 20.93 18.58 -13.68
N VAL A 5 21.63 17.51 -14.05
CA VAL A 5 21.10 16.14 -13.99
C VAL A 5 20.82 15.75 -12.53
N ILE A 6 21.73 16.04 -11.60
CA ILE A 6 21.53 15.75 -10.18
C ILE A 6 20.31 16.49 -9.62
N LEU A 7 20.14 17.77 -9.96
CA LEU A 7 18.98 18.55 -9.56
C LEU A 7 17.67 18.00 -10.14
N PHE A 8 17.68 17.60 -11.41
CA PHE A 8 16.51 16.98 -12.03
C PHE A 8 16.12 15.67 -11.33
N ILE A 9 17.10 14.78 -11.11
CA ILE A 9 16.87 13.48 -10.46
C ILE A 9 16.42 13.67 -9.00
N SER A 10 16.97 14.62 -8.27
CA SER A 10 16.55 14.87 -6.89
C SER A 10 15.10 15.37 -6.81
N GLY A 11 14.68 16.25 -7.72
CA GLY A 11 13.29 16.71 -7.82
C GLY A 11 12.32 15.58 -8.20
N LEU A 12 12.75 14.71 -9.12
CA LEU A 12 12.00 13.53 -9.54
C LEU A 12 11.80 12.55 -8.38
N ILE A 13 12.87 12.19 -7.68
CA ILE A 13 12.79 11.30 -6.51
C ILE A 13 11.90 11.94 -5.43
N PHE A 14 12.09 13.23 -5.13
CA PHE A 14 11.32 13.90 -4.10
C PHE A 14 9.81 13.85 -4.38
N SER A 15 9.38 14.19 -5.60
CA SER A 15 7.97 14.16 -5.99
C SER A 15 7.37 12.75 -6.03
N LEU A 16 8.16 11.72 -6.34
CA LEU A 16 7.72 10.32 -6.27
C LEU A 16 7.50 9.83 -4.84
N PHE A 17 8.36 10.24 -3.89
CA PHE A 17 8.28 9.81 -2.50
C PHE A 17 7.26 10.59 -1.69
N LEU A 18 7.03 11.86 -2.01
CA LEU A 18 6.12 12.75 -1.29
C LEU A 18 4.72 12.15 -1.06
N PRO A 19 3.99 11.61 -2.05
CA PRO A 19 2.67 11.02 -1.84
C PRO A 19 2.71 9.67 -1.11
N ARG A 20 3.89 9.09 -0.88
CA ARG A 20 4.05 7.81 -0.16
C ARG A 20 4.41 8.02 1.32
N MET A 21 4.87 9.22 1.68
CA MET A 21 5.19 9.57 3.06
C MET A 21 4.00 9.43 4.03
N PRO A 22 2.78 9.91 3.71
CA PRO A 22 1.63 9.74 4.60
C PRO A 22 1.32 8.27 4.89
N LEU A 23 1.49 7.40 3.90
CA LEU A 23 1.27 5.96 4.01
C LEU A 23 2.28 5.26 4.93
N ALA A 24 3.51 5.75 5.01
CA ALA A 24 4.52 5.21 5.91
C ALA A 24 4.42 5.74 7.34
N ILE A 25 3.91 6.96 7.52
CA ILE A 25 3.92 7.66 8.82
C ILE A 25 2.61 7.44 9.56
N ILE A 26 1.46 7.75 8.94
CA ILE A 26 0.16 7.81 9.61
C ILE A 26 -0.22 6.46 10.26
N PRO A 27 -0.06 5.31 9.59
CA PRO A 27 -0.39 4.02 10.17
C PRO A 27 0.45 3.62 11.38
N ARG A 28 1.60 4.30 11.60
CA ARG A 28 2.52 4.07 12.72
C ARG A 28 2.41 5.13 13.79
N LEU A 29 1.49 6.08 13.64
CA LEU A 29 1.16 6.98 14.73
C LEU A 29 0.38 6.19 15.76
N ARG A 30 0.67 6.43 17.03
CA ARG A 30 0.10 5.73 18.21
C ARG A 30 -1.43 5.62 18.23
N ALA A 31 -2.12 6.45 17.43
CA ALA A 31 -3.56 6.39 17.21
C ALA A 31 -4.03 5.13 16.41
N MET A 32 -3.14 4.46 15.66
CA MET A 32 -3.45 3.24 14.89
C MET A 32 -2.72 1.98 15.39
N ASP A 33 -1.74 2.13 16.29
CA ASP A 33 -0.81 1.06 16.75
C ASP A 33 -1.47 -0.11 17.50
N GLY A 34 -2.78 -0.06 17.78
CA GLY A 34 -3.36 -0.90 18.83
C GLY A 34 -3.69 -2.35 18.48
N GLN A 35 -3.82 -2.74 17.19
CA GLN A 35 -4.61 -3.95 16.86
C GLN A 35 -4.06 -4.82 15.72
N LEU A 36 -3.03 -4.38 14.99
CA LEU A 36 -2.36 -5.24 14.02
C LEU A 36 -1.26 -6.03 14.72
N ALA A 37 -1.30 -7.34 14.56
CA ALA A 37 -0.25 -8.22 15.02
C ALA A 37 1.08 -7.83 14.33
N PRO A 38 2.24 -7.98 15.00
CA PRO A 38 3.53 -7.64 14.40
C PRO A 38 3.83 -8.56 13.21
N TYR A 39 4.46 -8.06 12.14
CA TYR A 39 4.89 -8.97 11.06
C TYR A 39 5.95 -9.95 11.61
N PRO A 40 5.90 -11.27 11.32
CA PRO A 40 5.07 -11.97 10.33
C PRO A 40 3.81 -12.68 10.88
N SER A 41 3.41 -12.45 12.13
CA SER A 41 2.37 -13.26 12.77
C SER A 41 1.01 -13.22 12.04
N PRO A 42 0.20 -14.28 12.12
CA PRO A 42 -1.13 -14.29 11.52
C PRO A 42 -2.03 -13.24 12.18
N GLN A 43 -2.89 -12.58 11.40
CA GLN A 43 -3.83 -11.59 11.90
C GLN A 43 -5.23 -12.21 12.00
N PRO A 44 -5.90 -12.20 13.16
CA PRO A 44 -7.28 -12.66 13.24
C PRO A 44 -8.21 -11.77 12.40
N ILE A 45 -9.22 -12.37 11.77
CA ILE A 45 -10.22 -11.63 10.98
C ILE A 45 -11.29 -11.08 11.91
N ASP A 46 -11.01 -9.90 12.45
CA ASP A 46 -11.89 -9.19 13.36
C ASP A 46 -12.49 -7.93 12.72
N GLN A 47 -13.49 -7.35 13.38
CA GLN A 47 -14.06 -6.05 12.96
C GLN A 47 -13.00 -4.95 12.89
N HIS A 48 -12.03 -5.00 13.79
CA HIS A 48 -10.89 -4.09 13.87
C HIS A 48 -10.00 -4.12 12.63
N LEU A 49 -9.79 -5.31 12.05
CA LEU A 49 -9.02 -5.45 10.82
C LEU A 49 -9.72 -4.73 9.67
N VAL A 50 -11.03 -4.94 9.51
CA VAL A 50 -11.80 -4.32 8.43
C VAL A 50 -11.81 -2.79 8.55
N SER A 51 -12.00 -2.26 9.77
CA SER A 51 -11.97 -0.81 9.99
C SER A 51 -10.59 -0.22 9.68
N GLN A 52 -9.51 -0.90 10.06
CA GLN A 52 -8.15 -0.48 9.72
C GLN A 52 -7.88 -0.51 8.21
N LEU A 53 -8.33 -1.54 7.48
CA LEU A 53 -8.19 -1.59 6.03
C LEU A 53 -8.91 -0.41 5.34
N LEU A 54 -10.09 -0.03 5.82
CA LEU A 54 -10.83 1.14 5.33
C LEU A 54 -10.10 2.46 5.62
N ILE A 55 -9.50 2.59 6.80
CA ILE A 55 -8.67 3.76 7.16
C ILE A 55 -7.42 3.83 6.27
N LEU A 56 -6.70 2.72 6.09
CA LEU A 56 -5.51 2.64 5.24
C LEU A 56 -5.83 2.99 3.78
N ARG A 57 -6.94 2.48 3.27
CA ARG A 57 -7.48 2.88 1.96
C ARG A 57 -7.76 4.38 1.88
N THR A 58 -8.38 4.94 2.93
CA THR A 58 -8.68 6.38 2.98
C THR A 58 -7.39 7.20 2.98
N ILE A 59 -6.38 6.81 3.76
CA ILE A 59 -5.05 7.45 3.74
C ILE A 59 -4.44 7.33 2.34
N TRP A 60 -4.54 6.17 1.69
CA TRP A 60 -4.02 5.96 0.35
C TRP A 60 -4.68 6.91 -0.66
N ASN A 61 -6.00 7.05 -0.61
CA ASN A 61 -6.73 8.01 -1.43
C ASN A 61 -6.34 9.47 -1.12
N VAL A 62 -6.28 9.86 0.15
CA VAL A 62 -5.89 11.23 0.55
C VAL A 62 -4.44 11.54 0.19
N SER A 63 -3.56 10.53 0.22
CA SER A 63 -2.15 10.70 -0.14
C SER A 63 -1.96 11.14 -1.60
N PHE A 64 -2.95 10.93 -2.46
CA PHE A 64 -2.98 11.44 -3.84
C PHE A 64 -2.89 12.97 -3.87
N LEU A 65 -3.51 13.65 -2.91
CA LEU A 65 -3.48 15.11 -2.82
C LEU A 65 -2.06 15.66 -2.66
N PHE A 66 -1.18 14.91 -2.00
CA PHE A 66 0.23 15.29 -1.86
C PHE A 66 1.00 15.20 -3.18
N ALA A 67 0.57 14.37 -4.14
CA ALA A 67 1.16 14.34 -5.48
C ALA A 67 0.73 15.55 -6.34
N MET A 68 -0.45 16.13 -6.06
CA MET A 68 -0.94 17.32 -6.76
C MET A 68 -0.11 18.57 -6.43
N ILE A 69 0.42 18.67 -5.21
CA ILE A 69 1.23 19.82 -4.76
C ILE A 69 2.46 20.06 -5.67
N PRO A 70 3.38 19.09 -5.87
CA PRO A 70 4.54 19.29 -6.73
C PRO A 70 4.15 19.46 -8.20
N LEU A 71 3.02 18.91 -8.64
CA LEU A 71 2.54 19.08 -10.01
C LEU A 71 2.07 20.51 -10.27
N VAL A 72 1.20 21.05 -9.41
CA VAL A 72 0.66 22.41 -9.56
C VAL A 72 1.76 23.45 -9.36
N LEU A 73 2.57 23.32 -8.30
CA LEU A 73 3.69 24.23 -8.07
C LEU A 73 4.72 24.13 -9.18
N GLY A 74 5.03 22.92 -9.64
CA GLY A 74 5.92 22.67 -10.77
C GLY A 74 5.44 23.38 -12.04
N PHE A 75 4.15 23.25 -12.35
CA PHE A 75 3.55 23.90 -13.51
C PHE A 75 3.64 25.44 -13.44
N ILE A 76 3.27 26.04 -12.31
CA ILE A 76 3.32 27.49 -12.12
C ILE A 76 4.75 28.03 -12.25
N ILE A 77 5.71 27.39 -11.60
CA ILE A 77 7.09 27.87 -11.57
C ILE A 77 7.76 27.71 -12.95
N LEU A 78 7.48 26.61 -13.67
CA LEU A 78 8.05 26.38 -15.00
C LEU A 78 7.61 27.43 -16.04
N GLN A 79 6.46 28.07 -15.86
CA GLN A 79 6.04 29.18 -16.72
C GLN A 79 6.96 30.41 -16.58
N SER A 80 7.47 30.65 -15.37
CA SER A 80 8.31 31.81 -15.07
C SER A 80 9.79 31.51 -15.29
N GLN A 81 10.28 30.36 -14.82
CA GLN A 81 11.69 29.98 -14.91
C GLN A 81 11.89 28.48 -15.15
N PRO A 82 12.60 28.08 -16.22
CA PRO A 82 12.94 26.69 -16.47
C PRO A 82 14.11 26.25 -15.56
N ALA A 83 13.77 25.69 -14.40
CA ALA A 83 14.74 25.11 -13.46
C ALA A 83 14.70 23.56 -13.52
N PRO A 84 15.85 22.87 -13.70
CA PRO A 84 15.89 21.40 -13.80
C PRO A 84 15.25 20.66 -12.61
N LEU A 85 15.42 21.19 -11.39
CA LEU A 85 14.81 20.65 -10.17
C LEU A 85 13.27 20.64 -10.26
N ILE A 86 12.69 21.76 -10.69
CA ILE A 86 11.25 21.96 -10.79
C ILE A 86 10.67 21.10 -11.91
N PHE A 87 11.41 20.96 -13.01
CA PHE A 87 11.04 20.03 -14.08
C PHE A 87 10.99 18.58 -13.58
N GLY A 88 11.96 18.16 -12.76
CA GLY A 88 11.94 16.86 -12.10
C GLY A 88 10.72 16.66 -11.18
N LEU A 89 10.40 17.66 -10.37
CA LEU A 89 9.22 17.66 -9.49
C LEU A 89 7.90 17.53 -10.28
N PHE A 90 7.79 18.23 -11.40
CA PHE A 90 6.59 18.19 -12.25
C PHE A 90 6.41 16.80 -12.89
N ILE A 91 7.47 16.25 -13.48
CA ILE A 91 7.42 14.92 -14.12
C ILE A 91 7.17 13.81 -13.10
N GLY A 92 7.86 13.83 -11.96
CA GLY A 92 7.65 12.80 -10.93
C GLY A 92 6.28 12.89 -10.27
N GLY A 93 5.75 14.10 -10.07
CA GLY A 93 4.37 14.31 -9.60
C GLY A 93 3.34 13.81 -10.62
N GLY A 94 3.55 14.11 -11.90
CA GLY A 94 2.74 13.61 -13.01
C GLY A 94 2.73 12.08 -13.07
N TRP A 95 3.90 11.44 -12.95
CA TRP A 95 4.01 9.99 -12.91
C TRP A 95 3.28 9.39 -11.69
N ALA A 96 3.45 9.96 -10.50
CA ALA A 96 2.79 9.48 -9.29
C ALA A 96 1.25 9.57 -9.36
N ILE A 97 0.72 10.56 -10.08
CA ILE A 97 -0.72 10.69 -10.34
C ILE A 97 -1.16 9.69 -11.40
N LEU A 98 -0.45 9.62 -12.52
CA LEU A 98 -0.77 8.72 -13.62
C LEU A 98 -0.77 7.26 -13.17
N SER A 99 0.23 6.85 -12.38
CA SER A 99 0.32 5.50 -11.85
C SER A 99 -0.89 5.12 -11.01
N ARG A 100 -1.59 6.09 -10.39
CA ARG A 100 -2.77 5.86 -9.54
C ARG A 100 -4.11 5.91 -10.29
N ILE A 101 -4.14 6.53 -11.47
CA ILE A 101 -5.35 6.67 -12.29
C ILE A 101 -5.51 5.48 -13.24
N ILE A 102 -4.40 4.87 -13.69
CA ILE A 102 -4.45 3.74 -14.63
C ILE A 102 -5.21 2.56 -13.99
N PRO A 103 -6.31 2.08 -14.61
CA PRO A 103 -7.10 0.97 -14.08
C PRO A 103 -6.34 -0.37 -14.16
N ASN A 104 -6.64 -1.27 -13.21
CA ASN A 104 -5.95 -2.54 -12.97
C ASN A 104 -6.21 -3.63 -14.03
N GLU A 105 -7.10 -3.38 -14.98
CA GLU A 105 -7.68 -4.44 -15.81
C GLU A 105 -6.70 -4.88 -16.92
N ASP A 106 -5.79 -3.98 -17.32
CA ASP A 106 -4.82 -4.22 -18.40
C ASP A 106 -3.40 -4.56 -17.89
N PHE A 107 -3.13 -4.37 -16.59
CA PHE A 107 -1.82 -4.62 -15.99
C PHE A 107 -1.94 -5.53 -14.78
N SER A 108 -1.19 -6.64 -14.76
CA SER A 108 -1.15 -7.64 -13.68
C SER A 108 -0.57 -7.11 -12.35
N ILE A 109 -0.31 -5.81 -12.25
CA ILE A 109 0.20 -5.15 -11.06
C ILE A 109 -0.99 -4.42 -10.41
N PRO A 110 -1.52 -4.91 -9.29
CA PRO A 110 -2.57 -4.19 -8.58
C PRO A 110 -2.06 -2.80 -8.18
N ASN A 111 -2.76 -1.76 -8.63
CA ASN A 111 -2.44 -0.35 -8.38
C ASN A 111 -2.66 0.05 -6.90
N THR A 112 -3.50 -0.70 -6.20
CA THR A 112 -3.76 -0.48 -4.77
C THR A 112 -3.72 -1.79 -4.00
N PRO A 113 -3.02 -1.86 -2.85
CA PRO A 113 -3.09 -3.03 -1.98
C PRO A 113 -4.41 -3.14 -1.19
N TYR A 114 -5.29 -2.13 -1.28
CA TYR A 114 -6.55 -2.01 -0.52
C TYR A 114 -7.77 -1.86 -1.45
N SER A 115 -7.96 -2.77 -2.40
CA SER A 115 -9.12 -2.74 -3.30
C SER A 115 -10.44 -2.91 -2.53
N ASN A 116 -11.54 -2.37 -3.06
CA ASN A 116 -12.84 -2.46 -2.37
C ASN A 116 -13.29 -3.92 -2.34
N SER A 117 -13.06 -4.65 -3.44
CA SER A 117 -13.36 -6.06 -3.56
C SER A 117 -12.67 -6.89 -2.48
N LEU A 118 -11.38 -6.66 -2.21
CA LEU A 118 -10.63 -7.36 -1.16
C LEU A 118 -11.20 -7.07 0.23
N ILE A 119 -11.50 -5.81 0.54
CA ILE A 119 -12.10 -5.44 1.84
C ILE A 119 -13.49 -6.05 2.01
N HIS A 120 -14.31 -6.04 0.95
CA HIS A 120 -15.63 -6.68 0.95
C HIS A 120 -15.52 -8.19 1.17
N GLN A 121 -14.64 -8.89 0.43
CA GLN A 121 -14.42 -10.34 0.60
C GLN A 121 -13.99 -10.70 2.02
N VAL A 122 -13.09 -9.91 2.61
CA VAL A 122 -12.64 -10.13 4.01
C VAL A 122 -13.78 -9.88 4.99
N ASN A 123 -14.62 -8.86 4.78
CA ASN A 123 -15.78 -8.60 5.63
C ASN A 123 -16.87 -9.69 5.48
N GLU A 124 -17.07 -10.23 4.28
CA GLU A 124 -17.95 -11.38 4.05
C GLU A 124 -17.46 -12.62 4.80
N LEU A 125 -16.16 -12.92 4.78
CA LEU A 125 -15.57 -14.01 5.57
C LEU A 125 -15.69 -13.83 7.09
N ARG A 126 -15.78 -12.57 7.55
CA ARG A 126 -15.99 -12.23 8.96
C ARG A 126 -17.42 -12.49 9.40
N VAL A 127 -18.39 -12.04 8.61
CA VAL A 127 -19.84 -12.06 8.95
C VAL A 127 -20.51 -13.37 8.53
N GLY A 128 -20.04 -13.99 7.46
CA GLY A 128 -20.60 -15.21 6.90
C GLY A 128 -20.44 -16.41 7.81
N GLU A 129 -21.35 -17.38 7.64
CA GLU A 129 -21.27 -18.67 8.30
C GLU A 129 -20.05 -19.45 7.76
N LYS A 130 -19.25 -19.95 8.69
CA LYS A 130 -17.97 -20.59 8.41
C LYS A 130 -18.15 -22.11 8.40
N ASN A 131 -18.32 -22.68 7.21
CA ASN A 131 -18.59 -24.12 7.04
C ASN A 131 -17.33 -25.01 7.01
N CYS A 132 -16.20 -24.55 7.55
CA CYS A 132 -14.92 -25.25 7.41
C CYS A 132 -14.59 -26.23 8.55
N CYS A 133 -15.06 -25.98 9.78
CA CYS A 133 -14.90 -26.89 10.92
C CYS A 133 -15.86 -26.52 12.06
N ASN A 134 -15.92 -27.37 13.11
CA ASN A 134 -16.80 -27.16 14.27
C ASN A 134 -16.47 -25.88 15.08
N ILE A 135 -15.20 -25.46 15.09
CA ILE A 135 -14.73 -24.25 15.80
C ILE A 135 -13.88 -23.42 14.83
N PRO A 136 -14.51 -22.58 13.98
CA PRO A 136 -13.81 -21.92 12.89
C PRO A 136 -13.07 -20.68 13.38
N ASN A 137 -11.73 -20.77 13.43
CA ASN A 137 -10.83 -19.67 13.76
C ASN A 137 -10.07 -19.18 12.52
N LEU A 138 -10.53 -18.09 11.90
CA LEU A 138 -9.93 -17.55 10.68
C LEU A 138 -8.82 -16.55 11.01
N ALA A 139 -7.66 -16.75 10.38
CA ALA A 139 -6.58 -15.79 10.42
C ALA A 139 -5.98 -15.55 9.03
N TRP A 140 -5.59 -14.31 8.79
CA TRP A 140 -4.91 -13.87 7.59
C TRP A 140 -3.40 -14.07 7.77
N GLU A 141 -2.89 -15.09 7.10
CA GLU A 141 -1.45 -15.35 6.97
C GLU A 141 -0.84 -14.41 5.92
N VAL A 142 0.46 -14.55 5.67
CA VAL A 142 1.18 -13.71 4.70
C VAL A 142 0.62 -13.89 3.28
N THR A 143 0.30 -15.13 2.90
CA THR A 143 -0.07 -15.49 1.52
C THR A 143 -1.56 -15.66 1.31
N ALA A 144 -2.32 -15.98 2.36
CA ALA A 144 -3.73 -16.37 2.23
C ALA A 144 -4.47 -16.24 3.56
N VAL A 145 -5.79 -16.19 3.48
CA VAL A 145 -6.69 -16.35 4.61
C VAL A 145 -6.98 -17.83 4.83
N ARG A 146 -6.65 -18.32 6.04
CA ARG A 146 -6.81 -19.73 6.40
C ARG A 146 -7.46 -19.90 7.76
N CYS A 147 -8.18 -21.00 7.93
CA CYS A 147 -8.57 -21.45 9.26
C CYS A 147 -7.34 -21.99 10.00
N GLN A 148 -7.13 -21.59 11.25
CA GLN A 148 -6.00 -22.07 12.06
C GLN A 148 -6.18 -23.55 12.44
N GLU A 149 -7.42 -24.01 12.58
CA GLU A 149 -7.74 -25.38 13.01
C GLU A 149 -7.67 -26.39 11.84
N CYS A 150 -8.48 -26.17 10.80
CA CYS A 150 -8.58 -27.11 9.67
C CYS A 150 -7.70 -26.77 8.46
N ARG A 151 -6.95 -25.64 8.51
CA ARG A 151 -6.09 -25.14 7.41
C ARG A 151 -6.80 -24.88 6.08
N TYR A 152 -8.13 -24.95 6.04
CA TYR A 152 -8.91 -24.64 4.85
C TYR A 152 -8.66 -23.20 4.39
N THR A 153 -8.41 -23.01 3.09
CA THR A 153 -8.12 -21.71 2.51
C THR A 153 -9.40 -21.07 2.01
N HIS A 154 -9.78 -19.95 2.61
CA HIS A 154 -10.99 -19.20 2.23
C HIS A 154 -10.70 -18.13 1.16
N LEU A 155 -9.50 -17.55 1.18
CA LEU A 155 -9.10 -16.53 0.22
C LEU A 155 -7.60 -16.65 -0.06
N SER A 156 -7.23 -16.87 -1.32
CA SER A 156 -5.85 -16.95 -1.80
C SER A 156 -5.29 -15.58 -2.19
N GLN A 157 -5.54 -14.57 -1.35
CA GLN A 157 -4.98 -13.23 -1.53
C GLN A 157 -3.95 -12.94 -0.45
N PRO A 158 -2.78 -12.42 -0.84
CA PRO A 158 -1.75 -12.11 0.11
C PRO A 158 -2.13 -10.86 0.89
N ARG A 159 -1.73 -10.84 2.16
CA ARG A 159 -2.11 -9.77 3.07
C ARG A 159 -1.31 -8.50 2.74
N PRO A 160 -1.95 -7.31 2.74
CA PRO A 160 -1.22 -6.05 2.66
C PRO A 160 -0.41 -5.79 3.94
N ASP A 161 0.85 -5.35 3.78
CA ASP A 161 1.83 -5.27 4.89
C ASP A 161 1.96 -3.87 5.51
N LEU A 162 1.22 -2.86 5.03
CA LEU A 162 1.30 -1.49 5.54
C LEU A 162 0.69 -1.38 6.95
N GLY A 163 1.25 -0.54 7.81
CA GLY A 163 0.75 -0.30 9.17
C GLY A 163 1.18 -1.32 10.23
N ARG A 164 1.81 -2.43 9.85
CA ARG A 164 2.35 -3.39 10.82
C ARG A 164 3.71 -2.96 11.34
N VAL A 165 3.96 -3.24 12.62
CA VAL A 165 5.30 -3.16 13.21
C VAL A 165 6.16 -4.28 12.59
N ARG A 166 7.30 -3.92 12.01
CA ARG A 166 8.31 -4.84 11.45
C ARG A 166 9.62 -4.70 12.20
N ALA A 167 10.30 -5.83 12.43
CA ALA A 167 11.66 -5.86 12.98
C ALA A 167 12.74 -5.56 11.93
N ASP A 168 12.40 -5.55 10.64
CA ASP A 168 13.30 -5.43 9.47
C ASP A 168 14.03 -4.07 9.32
N GLY A 169 14.02 -3.22 10.36
CA GLY A 169 14.75 -1.95 10.41
C GLY A 169 14.39 -0.97 9.30
N TRP A 170 15.38 -0.18 8.85
CA TRP A 170 15.21 0.85 7.83
C TRP A 170 14.98 0.30 6.41
N VAL A 171 15.57 -0.85 6.08
CA VAL A 171 15.42 -1.49 4.76
C VAL A 171 13.98 -1.95 4.55
N GLY A 172 13.36 -2.54 5.57
CA GLY A 172 11.95 -2.90 5.53
C GLY A 172 11.02 -1.69 5.37
N ARG A 173 11.38 -0.53 5.94
CA ARG A 173 10.62 0.72 5.78
C ARG A 173 10.70 1.26 4.36
N LEU A 174 11.90 1.30 3.77
CA LEU A 174 12.09 1.77 2.40
C LEU A 174 11.38 0.86 1.40
N ARG A 175 11.44 -0.46 1.62
CA ARG A 175 10.70 -1.45 0.84
C ARG A 175 9.18 -1.23 0.90
N LEU A 176 8.62 -1.00 2.09
CA LEU A 176 7.18 -0.74 2.25
C LEU A 176 6.74 0.51 1.50
N ILE A 177 7.56 1.56 1.51
CA ILE A 177 7.30 2.80 0.77
C ILE A 177 7.36 2.53 -0.73
N LEU A 178 8.40 1.83 -1.20
CA LEU A 178 8.61 1.60 -2.63
C LEU A 178 7.53 0.70 -3.25
N LEU A 179 7.01 -0.26 -2.48
CA LEU A 179 5.97 -1.20 -2.91
C LEU A 179 4.55 -0.78 -2.50
N ASP A 180 4.39 0.41 -1.90
CA ASP A 180 3.11 0.92 -1.40
C ASP A 180 2.36 -0.05 -0.43
N GLY A 181 3.06 -1.05 0.12
CA GLY A 181 2.51 -2.09 1.00
C GLY A 181 2.19 -3.43 0.33
N HIS A 182 2.51 -3.61 -0.95
CA HIS A 182 2.36 -4.89 -1.64
C HIS A 182 3.28 -5.97 -1.03
N PRO A 183 2.75 -7.17 -0.78
CA PRO A 183 3.55 -8.28 -0.32
C PRO A 183 4.49 -8.74 -1.45
N ILE A 184 5.78 -8.87 -1.16
CA ILE A 184 6.68 -9.61 -2.06
C ILE A 184 6.52 -11.07 -1.70
N ILE A 185 5.61 -11.73 -2.40
CA ILE A 185 5.59 -13.18 -2.44
C ILE A 185 6.07 -13.50 -3.85
N ALA A 186 7.18 -14.23 -3.96
CA ALA A 186 7.50 -14.86 -5.22
C ALA A 186 6.27 -15.73 -5.57
N GLU A 187 5.61 -15.45 -6.69
CA GLU A 187 4.55 -16.29 -7.24
C GLU A 187 5.13 -17.68 -7.56
N GLY A 188 5.31 -18.49 -6.52
CA GLY A 188 5.59 -19.91 -6.61
C GLY A 188 4.26 -20.64 -6.71
N SER A 189 3.77 -20.79 -7.95
CA SER A 189 2.86 -21.84 -8.42
C SER A 189 1.74 -22.27 -7.47
N ILE A 190 0.53 -21.78 -7.71
CA ILE A 190 -0.68 -22.59 -7.53
C ILE A 190 -1.30 -22.69 -8.93
N LYS A 191 -0.87 -23.70 -9.68
CA LYS A 191 -1.64 -24.20 -10.82
C LYS A 191 -2.85 -24.93 -10.25
N GLU A 192 -4.00 -24.68 -10.89
CA GLU A 192 -5.26 -25.41 -10.75
C GLU A 192 -5.08 -26.94 -10.76
#